data_AF-A0A9D8YCR0-F1
#
_entry.id   AF-A0A9D8YCR0-F1
#
_cell.length_a   1.000
_cell.length_b   1.000
_cell.length_c   1.000
_cell.angle_alpha   90.00
_cell.angle_beta   90.00
_cell.angle_gamma   90.00
#
_symmetry.space_group_name_H-M   'P 1'
#
loop_
_entity.id
_entity.type
_entity.pdbx_description
1 polymer ?
#
loop_
_entity_poly.entity_id
_entity_poly.type
_entity_poly.pdbx_seq_one_letter_code
_entity_poly.pdbx_strand_id
1 'polypeptide(L)'
;MKKQLLVTLLFLCFITSSVSAQSTSELITDGKIRLVTWNIEHLAENNGEGCVARDESDYVKLRNFAATMDADVVALQEVESVKAVARVFPENEWDIILSDRPDSGSYECRGTGRPSTQQKVAFAIRKGVEFENMGSFDELAIGNPGLRYGLIIKLKGASEPIEVMNIHLKSGCFVNDYSASDRAACETFERQVPVLDKWVEQKVKEETPFVILGDYNNRITTPDNHFWQDLEDMDGNQISIRSSMENVRGCHPRYPDPIDHILLGPKSSKLLVESSQDVYYFGMTPETMTEDDMLSDHCPISVDLWSTEPYPVSTAVRWTQNSAEYKLITENLYNIAVEILAEMNICEPWVVIMDVDETILDNSEYNRRRDKLGLGYTPESWASWVREESATLVPGSSDFISNVMLAGGQIVLITNRDRTLDQHTWNNLEKLGLPITRTNTCLIGRSKEDIDAVGKSGIVNDKDLRRQNILNGEGESCWAEFPGAKSSWNTKFILVMEVGDNIKDFAKTTQENVNYEAFLKRQGKDILILPNAMYGSWD
;
A
#
# COMPACT_ATOMS: atom_id res chain seq x y z
N MET A 1 14.30 -56.24 66.59
CA MET A 1 15.66 -55.87 66.12
C MET A 1 15.64 -55.78 64.60
N LYS A 2 16.37 -54.80 64.04
CA LYS A 2 16.47 -54.37 62.63
C LYS A 2 15.39 -53.37 62.17
N LYS A 3 15.79 -52.08 62.21
CA LYS A 3 15.22 -50.96 61.46
C LYS A 3 15.45 -51.22 59.96
N GLN A 4 14.43 -51.01 59.13
CA GLN A 4 14.60 -50.80 57.70
C GLN A 4 13.81 -49.55 57.29
N LEU A 5 14.54 -48.65 56.68
CA LEU A 5 14.14 -47.34 56.17
C LEU A 5 13.30 -47.57 54.91
N LEU A 6 12.02 -47.19 54.90
CA LEU A 6 11.21 -47.18 53.69
C LEU A 6 11.27 -45.77 53.08
N VAL A 7 11.95 -45.67 51.94
CA VAL A 7 11.97 -44.49 51.07
C VAL A 7 10.65 -44.49 50.29
N THR A 8 9.81 -43.48 50.53
CA THR A 8 8.59 -43.25 49.76
C THR A 8 8.98 -42.57 48.45
N LEU A 9 8.90 -43.30 47.32
CA LEU A 9 8.96 -42.73 45.98
C LEU A 9 7.70 -41.86 45.75
N LEU A 10 7.89 -40.55 45.57
CA LEU A 10 6.88 -39.69 44.95
C LEU A 10 6.81 -40.02 43.45
N PHE A 11 5.68 -40.58 43.02
CA PHE A 11 5.29 -40.59 41.61
C PHE A 11 4.82 -39.16 41.23
N LEU A 12 5.68 -38.40 40.55
CA LEU A 12 5.23 -37.20 39.83
C LEU A 12 4.46 -37.65 38.59
N CYS A 13 3.15 -37.42 38.61
CA CYS A 13 2.29 -37.56 37.44
C CYS A 13 2.57 -36.38 36.51
N PHE A 14 3.46 -36.54 35.53
CA PHE A 14 3.61 -35.59 34.43
C PHE A 14 2.40 -35.75 33.50
N ILE A 15 1.44 -34.84 33.61
CA ILE A 15 0.44 -34.63 32.57
C ILE A 15 1.18 -33.97 31.41
N THR A 16 1.59 -34.78 30.42
CA THR A 16 2.05 -34.25 29.14
C THR A 16 0.83 -33.77 28.37
N SER A 17 0.44 -32.52 28.59
CA SER A 17 -0.41 -31.80 27.64
C SER A 17 0.41 -31.63 26.35
N SER A 18 0.12 -32.48 25.37
CA SER A 18 0.59 -32.30 24.00
C SER A 18 -0.04 -31.00 23.48
N VAL A 19 0.70 -29.90 23.62
CA VAL A 19 0.41 -28.67 22.88
C VAL A 19 0.74 -29.00 21.43
N SER A 20 -0.30 -29.32 20.68
CA SER A 20 -0.27 -29.25 19.22
C SER A 20 0.11 -27.82 18.88
N ALA A 21 1.36 -27.61 18.48
CA ALA A 21 1.78 -26.39 17.81
C ALA A 21 1.06 -26.35 16.46
N GLN A 22 -0.17 -25.82 16.46
CA GLN A 22 -0.74 -25.24 15.25
C GLN A 22 0.08 -23.99 14.97
N SER A 23 1.11 -24.12 14.13
CA SER A 23 1.72 -22.96 13.50
C SER A 23 0.70 -22.44 12.48
N THR A 24 -0.20 -21.59 12.95
CA THR A 24 -0.95 -20.71 12.07
C THR A 24 0.05 -19.86 11.32
N SER A 25 -0.07 -19.87 9.99
CA SER A 25 0.72 -19.11 9.04
C SER A 25 0.52 -17.60 9.23
N GLU A 26 1.18 -17.03 10.23
CA GLU A 26 1.30 -15.58 10.43
C GLU A 26 2.35 -15.02 9.46
N LEU A 27 2.11 -15.01 8.15
CA LEU A 27 2.97 -14.27 7.21
C LEU A 27 2.24 -13.60 6.03
N ILE A 28 0.93 -13.81 5.85
CA ILE A 28 0.14 -12.89 5.01
C ILE A 28 -0.35 -11.75 5.93
N THR A 29 0.54 -10.82 6.22
CA THR A 29 0.34 -9.79 7.25
C THR A 29 -0.75 -8.77 6.94
N ASP A 30 -1.33 -8.77 5.74
CA ASP A 30 -2.37 -7.80 5.33
C ASP A 30 -3.46 -8.39 4.42
N GLY A 31 -3.52 -9.72 4.28
CA GLY A 31 -4.43 -10.37 3.33
C GLY A 31 -4.11 -10.07 1.85
N LYS A 32 -2.87 -9.67 1.53
CA LYS A 32 -2.38 -9.36 0.18
C LYS A 32 -1.17 -10.22 -0.20
N ILE A 33 -0.93 -10.35 -1.48
CA ILE A 33 0.28 -10.97 -2.05
C ILE A 33 0.89 -10.05 -3.11
N ARG A 34 2.18 -9.75 -2.99
CA ARG A 34 2.92 -8.92 -3.96
C ARG A 34 3.58 -9.80 -5.01
N LEU A 35 3.19 -9.60 -6.26
CA LEU A 35 3.77 -10.25 -7.43
C LEU A 35 4.73 -9.28 -8.13
N VAL A 36 5.96 -9.73 -8.37
CA VAL A 36 6.99 -8.99 -9.10
C VAL A 36 7.40 -9.78 -10.34
N THR A 37 7.63 -9.12 -11.47
CA THR A 37 8.43 -9.69 -12.57
C THR A 37 9.70 -8.89 -12.80
N TRP A 38 10.79 -9.58 -13.13
CA TRP A 38 12.08 -8.97 -13.42
C TRP A 38 12.90 -9.84 -14.38
N ASN A 39 13.09 -9.36 -15.61
CA ASN A 39 14.17 -9.84 -16.45
C ASN A 39 15.48 -9.31 -15.84
N ILE A 40 16.34 -10.22 -15.37
CA ILE A 40 17.54 -9.87 -14.58
C ILE A 40 18.83 -9.95 -15.41
N GLU A 41 18.69 -9.91 -16.75
CA GLU A 41 19.76 -9.78 -17.74
C GLU A 41 20.88 -10.82 -17.54
N HIS A 42 20.64 -12.03 -18.03
CA HIS A 42 21.65 -13.11 -18.01
C HIS A 42 22.25 -13.42 -16.62
N LEU A 43 21.43 -13.62 -15.60
CA LEU A 43 21.91 -13.95 -14.25
C LEU A 43 22.67 -15.29 -14.24
N ALA A 44 23.95 -15.22 -13.93
CA ALA A 44 24.88 -16.35 -13.97
C ALA A 44 25.13 -16.96 -12.58
N GLU A 45 25.51 -18.24 -12.56
CA GLU A 45 25.90 -18.95 -11.33
C GLU A 45 27.27 -18.47 -10.83
N ASN A 46 28.24 -18.33 -11.75
CA ASN A 46 29.62 -18.01 -11.41
C ASN A 46 29.98 -16.56 -11.72
N ASN A 47 30.99 -16.06 -11.02
CA ASN A 47 31.52 -14.72 -11.25
C ASN A 47 32.16 -14.61 -12.64
N GLY A 48 31.88 -13.50 -13.31
CA GLY A 48 32.49 -13.16 -14.59
C GLY A 48 31.98 -13.99 -15.78
N GLU A 49 30.90 -14.76 -15.64
CA GLU A 49 30.24 -15.48 -16.75
C GLU A 49 29.07 -14.67 -17.33
N GLY A 50 28.56 -15.10 -18.49
CA GLY A 50 27.41 -14.50 -19.16
C GLY A 50 27.71 -13.22 -19.95
N CYS A 51 26.66 -12.68 -20.56
CA CYS A 51 26.73 -11.44 -21.33
C CYS A 51 27.09 -10.25 -20.45
N VAL A 52 26.57 -10.22 -19.22
CA VAL A 52 26.90 -9.25 -18.18
C VAL A 52 27.75 -9.92 -17.11
N ALA A 53 29.04 -9.60 -17.14
CA ALA A 53 30.01 -10.10 -16.18
C ALA A 53 29.74 -9.48 -14.80
N ARG A 54 29.28 -10.29 -13.84
CA ARG A 54 29.06 -9.83 -12.46
C ARG A 54 30.08 -10.44 -11.50
N ASP A 55 30.45 -9.69 -10.47
CA ASP A 55 31.19 -10.21 -9.32
C ASP A 55 30.33 -10.23 -8.04
N GLU A 56 30.88 -10.70 -6.92
CA GLU A 56 30.16 -10.76 -5.64
C GLU A 56 29.57 -9.41 -5.20
N SER A 57 30.24 -8.30 -5.51
CA SER A 57 29.76 -6.98 -5.14
C SER A 57 28.49 -6.62 -5.92
N ASP A 58 28.39 -7.03 -7.18
CA ASP A 58 27.19 -6.84 -8.00
C ASP A 58 26.04 -7.72 -7.52
N TYR A 59 26.31 -8.98 -7.15
CA TYR A 59 25.29 -9.85 -6.57
C TYR A 59 24.77 -9.30 -5.22
N VAL A 60 25.62 -8.66 -4.42
CA VAL A 60 25.19 -7.96 -3.20
C VAL A 60 24.29 -6.77 -3.54
N LYS A 61 24.61 -5.97 -4.58
CA LYS A 61 23.73 -4.87 -5.03
C LYS A 61 22.37 -5.42 -5.46
N LEU A 62 22.35 -6.47 -6.28
CA LEU A 62 21.11 -7.13 -6.74
C LEU A 62 20.27 -7.63 -5.56
N ARG A 63 20.90 -8.27 -4.57
CA ARG A 63 20.20 -8.76 -3.36
C ARG A 63 19.62 -7.62 -2.53
N ASN A 64 20.42 -6.59 -2.28
CA ASN A 64 19.97 -5.43 -1.50
C ASN A 64 18.81 -4.71 -2.19
N PHE A 65 18.89 -4.56 -3.51
CA PHE A 65 17.81 -4.01 -4.31
C PHE A 65 16.57 -4.93 -4.31
N ALA A 66 16.74 -6.24 -4.47
CA ALA A 66 15.61 -7.16 -4.43
C ALA A 66 14.84 -7.10 -3.11
N ALA A 67 15.53 -6.87 -2.00
CA ALA A 67 14.91 -6.67 -0.69
C ALA A 67 14.03 -5.42 -0.61
N THR A 68 14.29 -4.36 -1.41
CA THR A 68 13.45 -3.15 -1.41
C THR A 68 12.11 -3.35 -2.10
N MET A 69 11.97 -4.38 -2.94
CA MET A 69 10.73 -4.66 -3.64
C MET A 69 9.63 -5.20 -2.70
N ASP A 70 10.05 -5.77 -1.56
CA ASP A 70 9.18 -6.44 -0.59
C ASP A 70 8.23 -7.46 -1.25
N ALA A 71 8.75 -8.25 -2.19
CA ALA A 71 7.97 -9.19 -2.98
C ALA A 71 7.59 -10.45 -2.20
N ASP A 72 6.46 -11.07 -2.53
CA ASP A 72 6.14 -12.43 -2.07
C ASP A 72 6.50 -13.47 -3.13
N VAL A 73 6.31 -13.11 -4.40
CA VAL A 73 6.63 -13.93 -5.57
C VAL A 73 7.36 -13.08 -6.59
N VAL A 74 8.51 -13.56 -7.06
CA VAL A 74 9.30 -12.92 -8.12
C VAL A 74 9.40 -13.86 -9.31
N ALA A 75 8.82 -13.48 -10.45
CA ALA A 75 9.02 -14.11 -11.74
C ALA A 75 10.29 -13.55 -12.39
N LEU A 76 11.30 -14.38 -12.55
CA LEU A 76 12.59 -14.01 -13.11
C LEU A 76 12.72 -14.53 -14.55
N GLN A 77 13.29 -13.71 -15.43
CA GLN A 77 13.67 -14.10 -16.78
C GLN A 77 15.20 -14.00 -16.96
N GLU A 78 15.72 -14.77 -17.91
CA GLU A 78 17.16 -14.84 -18.24
C GLU A 78 18.07 -15.33 -17.11
N VAL A 79 17.62 -16.35 -16.39
CA VAL A 79 18.43 -16.97 -15.33
C VAL A 79 19.07 -18.28 -15.81
N GLU A 80 20.29 -18.55 -15.36
CA GLU A 80 21.03 -19.74 -15.74
C GLU A 80 20.57 -21.00 -15.00
N SER A 81 20.53 -20.93 -13.67
CA SER A 81 20.33 -22.08 -12.78
C SER A 81 19.67 -21.66 -11.46
N VAL A 82 19.22 -22.65 -10.68
CA VAL A 82 18.72 -22.41 -9.30
C VAL A 82 19.79 -21.70 -8.46
N LYS A 83 21.06 -22.08 -8.62
CA LYS A 83 22.15 -21.45 -7.87
C LYS A 83 22.38 -20.01 -8.30
N ALA A 84 22.23 -19.68 -9.58
CA ALA A 84 22.28 -18.30 -10.06
C ALA A 84 21.19 -17.45 -9.37
N VAL A 85 19.94 -17.93 -9.34
CA VAL A 85 18.85 -17.27 -8.62
C VAL A 85 19.17 -17.13 -7.13
N ALA A 86 19.73 -18.16 -6.51
CA ALA A 86 20.11 -18.16 -5.09
C ALA A 86 21.18 -17.12 -4.71
N ARG A 87 21.92 -16.58 -5.69
CA ARG A 87 22.86 -15.46 -5.47
C ARG A 87 22.12 -14.20 -5.04
N VAL A 88 20.91 -13.99 -5.57
CA VAL A 88 20.06 -12.82 -5.33
C VAL A 88 18.96 -13.13 -4.31
N PHE A 89 18.39 -14.33 -4.35
CA PHE A 89 17.29 -14.80 -3.50
C PHE A 89 17.72 -16.02 -2.67
N PRO A 90 18.30 -15.85 -1.47
CA PRO A 90 18.86 -16.95 -0.69
C PRO A 90 17.84 -18.05 -0.33
N GLU A 91 18.22 -19.33 -0.49
CA GLU A 91 17.31 -20.48 -0.32
C GLU A 91 16.75 -20.65 1.11
N ASN A 92 17.39 -20.04 2.11
CA ASN A 92 16.87 -20.02 3.49
C ASN A 92 15.65 -19.09 3.65
N GLU A 93 15.45 -18.16 2.71
CA GLU A 93 14.37 -17.17 2.69
C GLU A 93 13.40 -17.37 1.52
N TRP A 94 13.82 -18.11 0.49
CA TRP A 94 13.08 -18.28 -0.77
C TRP A 94 13.04 -19.74 -1.23
N ASP A 95 11.89 -20.19 -1.70
CA ASP A 95 11.74 -21.37 -2.55
C ASP A 95 12.04 -20.97 -4.00
N ILE A 96 12.90 -21.73 -4.69
CA ILE A 96 13.30 -21.44 -6.07
C ILE A 96 12.80 -22.55 -7.00
N ILE A 97 12.10 -22.17 -8.06
CA ILE A 97 11.63 -23.06 -9.10
C ILE A 97 12.20 -22.57 -10.43
N LEU A 98 12.82 -23.46 -11.19
CA LEU A 98 13.39 -23.16 -12.50
C LEU A 98 12.62 -23.95 -13.56
N SER A 99 12.41 -23.36 -14.74
CA SER A 99 11.85 -24.12 -15.86
C SER A 99 12.77 -25.28 -16.27
N ASP A 100 12.16 -26.40 -16.63
CA ASP A 100 12.85 -27.60 -17.10
C ASP A 100 13.37 -27.51 -18.54
N ARG A 101 13.34 -26.30 -19.13
CA ARG A 101 13.94 -26.01 -20.44
C ARG A 101 15.35 -26.60 -20.51
N PRO A 102 15.62 -27.47 -21.50
CA PRO A 102 16.96 -27.99 -21.72
C PRO A 102 17.97 -26.90 -22.00
N ASP A 103 19.23 -27.17 -21.68
CA ASP A 103 20.31 -26.26 -22.02
C ASP A 103 20.46 -26.15 -23.55
N SER A 104 20.66 -24.93 -24.02
CA SER A 104 20.86 -24.61 -25.43
C SER A 104 22.31 -24.20 -25.70
N GLY A 105 22.72 -24.26 -26.96
CA GLY A 105 24.03 -23.75 -27.36
C GLY A 105 24.21 -22.28 -26.97
N SER A 106 25.39 -21.93 -26.47
CA SER A 106 25.77 -20.54 -26.20
C SER A 106 25.92 -19.76 -27.49
N TYR A 107 25.61 -18.47 -27.47
CA TYR A 107 25.91 -17.53 -28.53
C TYR A 107 26.86 -16.44 -28.05
N GLU A 108 27.44 -15.69 -28.98
CA GLU A 108 28.31 -14.55 -28.66
C GLU A 108 27.45 -13.31 -28.36
N CYS A 109 27.61 -12.78 -27.15
CA CYS A 109 26.89 -11.61 -26.67
C CYS A 109 27.33 -10.36 -27.43
N ARG A 110 26.34 -9.61 -27.91
CA ARG A 110 26.58 -8.38 -28.68
C ARG A 110 27.33 -7.35 -27.82
N GLY A 111 28.37 -6.76 -28.38
CA GLY A 111 29.14 -5.68 -27.75
C GLY A 111 30.23 -6.15 -26.78
N THR A 112 30.12 -7.35 -26.20
CA THR A 112 31.13 -7.87 -25.25
C THR A 112 31.96 -9.02 -25.81
N GLY A 113 31.46 -9.75 -26.81
CA GLY A 113 32.14 -10.93 -27.36
C GLY A 113 32.17 -12.13 -26.40
N ARG A 114 31.46 -12.05 -25.28
CA ARG A 114 31.40 -13.09 -24.24
C ARG A 114 30.40 -14.18 -24.64
N PRO A 115 30.59 -15.44 -24.20
CA PRO A 115 29.57 -16.46 -24.39
C PRO A 115 28.36 -16.20 -23.48
N SER A 116 27.16 -16.39 -24.01
CA SER A 116 25.93 -16.36 -23.23
C SER A 116 25.83 -17.54 -22.27
N THR A 117 25.28 -17.31 -21.08
CA THR A 117 24.80 -18.37 -20.18
C THR A 117 23.44 -18.91 -20.65
N GLN A 118 22.97 -19.97 -19.98
CA GLN A 118 21.60 -20.43 -20.17
C GLN A 118 20.60 -19.35 -19.78
N GLN A 119 19.49 -19.30 -20.49
CA GLN A 119 18.41 -18.34 -20.24
C GLN A 119 17.11 -19.11 -20.09
N LYS A 120 16.77 -19.35 -18.83
CA LYS A 120 15.54 -19.97 -18.38
C LYS A 120 14.68 -18.93 -17.66
N VAL A 121 13.48 -19.34 -17.28
CA VAL A 121 12.61 -18.55 -16.41
C VAL A 121 12.52 -19.24 -15.06
N ALA A 122 12.37 -18.47 -13.99
CA ALA A 122 12.29 -18.99 -12.63
C ALA A 122 11.26 -18.25 -11.79
N PHE A 123 10.80 -18.89 -10.73
CA PHE A 123 10.17 -18.20 -9.61
C PHE A 123 11.09 -18.24 -8.39
N ALA A 124 11.24 -17.10 -7.71
CA ALA A 124 11.64 -17.04 -6.31
C ALA A 124 10.40 -16.72 -5.48
N ILE A 125 10.03 -17.59 -4.55
CA ILE A 125 8.82 -17.51 -3.75
C ILE A 125 9.20 -17.41 -2.28
N ARG A 126 8.75 -16.36 -1.58
CA ARG A 126 9.11 -16.12 -0.19
C ARG A 126 8.62 -17.28 0.69
N LYS A 127 9.48 -17.74 1.61
CA LYS A 127 9.12 -18.80 2.56
C LYS A 127 7.86 -18.43 3.33
N GLY A 128 6.91 -19.35 3.39
CA GLY A 128 5.61 -19.15 4.03
C GLY A 128 4.46 -18.87 3.05
N VAL A 129 4.76 -18.50 1.80
CA VAL A 129 3.75 -18.46 0.73
C VAL A 129 3.39 -19.91 0.36
N GLU A 130 2.11 -20.25 0.41
CA GLU A 130 1.64 -21.57 -0.01
C GLU A 130 1.48 -21.61 -1.53
N PHE A 131 2.06 -22.62 -2.19
CA PHE A 131 1.94 -22.78 -3.63
C PHE A 131 2.03 -24.25 -4.06
N GLU A 132 1.77 -24.48 -5.34
CA GLU A 132 2.05 -25.74 -6.05
C GLU A 132 2.80 -25.47 -7.34
N ASN A 133 3.86 -26.23 -7.59
CA ASN A 133 4.61 -26.17 -8.84
C ASN A 133 3.85 -26.94 -9.92
N MET A 134 3.33 -26.24 -10.92
CA MET A 134 2.55 -26.84 -12.02
C MET A 134 3.45 -27.28 -13.19
N GLY A 135 4.75 -26.96 -13.14
CA GLY A 135 5.72 -27.32 -14.17
C GLY A 135 5.86 -26.28 -15.28
N SER A 136 6.65 -26.62 -16.30
CA SER A 136 6.88 -25.75 -17.45
C SER A 136 5.79 -25.88 -18.51
N PHE A 137 5.66 -24.84 -19.32
CA PHE A 137 4.81 -24.78 -20.51
C PHE A 137 5.71 -24.70 -21.75
N ASP A 138 6.09 -25.86 -22.28
CA ASP A 138 7.10 -25.99 -23.33
C ASP A 138 6.59 -25.61 -24.72
N GLU A 139 5.27 -25.56 -24.91
CA GLU A 139 4.62 -25.16 -26.15
C GLU A 139 5.04 -23.75 -26.59
N LEU A 140 5.33 -22.85 -25.64
CA LEU A 140 5.83 -21.49 -25.94
C LEU A 140 7.19 -21.49 -26.66
N ALA A 141 7.98 -22.56 -26.54
CA ALA A 141 9.23 -22.65 -27.30
C ALA A 141 9.02 -23.05 -28.76
N ILE A 142 7.81 -23.46 -29.17
CA ILE A 142 7.46 -23.79 -30.57
C ILE A 142 8.48 -24.71 -31.28
N GLY A 143 9.06 -25.64 -30.51
CA GLY A 143 10.09 -26.59 -30.95
C GLY A 143 11.49 -25.99 -31.17
N ASN A 144 11.70 -24.72 -30.83
CA ASN A 144 12.98 -24.04 -30.95
C ASN A 144 13.73 -24.06 -29.60
N PRO A 145 14.90 -24.73 -29.50
CA PRO A 145 15.66 -24.82 -28.26
C PRO A 145 16.16 -23.46 -27.76
N GLY A 146 16.24 -22.43 -28.60
CA GLY A 146 16.64 -21.08 -28.21
C GLY A 146 15.53 -20.25 -27.54
N LEU A 147 14.27 -20.68 -27.62
CA LEU A 147 13.14 -20.00 -26.99
C LEU A 147 12.87 -20.53 -25.58
N ARG A 148 12.16 -19.74 -24.78
CA ARG A 148 11.91 -20.05 -23.37
C ARG A 148 10.59 -20.78 -23.22
N TYR A 149 10.57 -21.71 -22.27
CA TYR A 149 9.33 -22.31 -21.80
C TYR A 149 8.65 -21.30 -20.88
N GLY A 150 7.32 -21.35 -20.79
CA GLY A 150 6.64 -20.77 -19.64
C GLY A 150 6.94 -21.59 -18.38
N LEU A 151 6.74 -21.00 -17.21
CA LEU A 151 6.77 -21.71 -15.93
C LEU A 151 5.52 -21.34 -15.15
N ILE A 152 4.82 -22.33 -14.62
CA ILE A 152 3.52 -22.12 -13.97
C ILE A 152 3.61 -22.55 -12.50
N ILE A 153 3.11 -21.70 -11.62
CA ILE A 153 2.81 -22.04 -10.23
C ILE A 153 1.33 -21.79 -9.95
N LYS A 154 0.81 -22.44 -8.92
CA LYS A 154 -0.53 -22.21 -8.40
C LYS A 154 -0.44 -21.70 -6.98
N LEU A 155 -0.76 -20.43 -6.78
CA LEU A 155 -0.75 -19.79 -5.46
C LEU A 155 -1.95 -20.25 -4.65
N LYS A 156 -1.69 -20.69 -3.41
CA LYS A 156 -2.66 -21.16 -2.43
C LYS A 156 -2.76 -20.13 -1.30
N GLY A 157 -3.87 -20.12 -0.58
CA GLY A 157 -4.14 -19.13 0.47
C GLY A 157 -5.00 -17.95 0.01
N ALA A 158 -5.31 -17.87 -1.28
CA ALA A 158 -6.40 -17.05 -1.77
C ALA A 158 -7.76 -17.77 -1.65
N SER A 159 -8.89 -17.03 -1.62
CA SER A 159 -10.25 -17.62 -1.59
C SER A 159 -10.48 -18.59 -2.77
N GLU A 160 -9.88 -18.29 -3.92
CA GLU A 160 -9.71 -19.20 -5.05
C GLU A 160 -8.22 -19.25 -5.42
N PRO A 161 -7.64 -20.44 -5.64
CA PRO A 161 -6.25 -20.55 -6.09
C PRO A 161 -6.02 -19.84 -7.42
N ILE A 162 -4.88 -19.16 -7.54
CA ILE A 162 -4.52 -18.37 -8.74
C ILE A 162 -3.37 -19.07 -9.47
N GLU A 163 -3.53 -19.33 -10.77
CA GLU A 163 -2.45 -19.83 -11.62
C GLU A 163 -1.61 -18.68 -12.17
N VAL A 164 -0.30 -18.73 -11.95
CA VAL A 164 0.63 -17.67 -12.28
C VAL A 164 1.65 -18.19 -13.27
N MET A 165 1.66 -17.65 -14.49
CA MET A 165 2.59 -18.01 -15.55
C MET A 165 3.70 -16.97 -15.68
N ASN A 166 4.95 -17.41 -15.57
CA ASN A 166 6.14 -16.65 -15.93
C ASN A 166 6.49 -16.90 -17.41
N ILE A 167 6.64 -15.84 -18.19
CA ILE A 167 7.02 -15.92 -19.62
C ILE A 167 8.27 -15.09 -19.96
N HIS A 168 8.93 -15.48 -21.04
CA HIS A 168 9.94 -14.67 -21.73
C HIS A 168 9.81 -14.90 -23.24
N LEU A 169 9.09 -14.00 -23.93
CA LEU A 169 8.76 -14.13 -25.35
C LEU A 169 9.91 -13.66 -26.26
N LYS A 170 9.78 -13.93 -27.56
CA LYS A 170 10.80 -13.58 -28.56
C LYS A 170 11.03 -12.06 -28.65
N SER A 171 12.22 -11.62 -28.26
CA SER A 171 12.72 -10.26 -28.51
C SER A 171 12.93 -9.93 -29.99
N GLY A 172 12.80 -8.65 -30.35
CA GLY A 172 13.14 -8.10 -31.67
C GLY A 172 11.94 -7.76 -32.56
N CYS A 173 10.70 -8.03 -32.11
CA CYS A 173 9.47 -7.63 -32.78
C CYS A 173 8.80 -6.45 -32.06
N PHE A 174 9.29 -5.24 -32.32
CA PHE A 174 8.84 -4.00 -31.64
C PHE A 174 7.85 -3.18 -32.47
N VAL A 175 6.99 -3.85 -33.24
CA VAL A 175 5.92 -3.23 -34.03
C VAL A 175 4.57 -3.48 -33.34
N ASN A 176 3.60 -2.58 -33.55
CA ASN A 176 2.25 -2.74 -32.97
C ASN A 176 1.50 -3.91 -33.60
N ASP A 177 1.70 -4.15 -34.91
CA ASP A 177 1.14 -5.27 -35.63
C ASP A 177 2.28 -6.20 -36.07
N TYR A 178 2.43 -7.32 -35.36
CA TYR A 178 3.47 -8.30 -35.64
C TYR A 178 3.25 -9.01 -36.98
N SER A 179 1.99 -9.20 -37.39
CA SER A 179 1.61 -9.94 -38.60
C SER A 179 1.94 -9.16 -39.88
N ALA A 180 2.07 -7.83 -39.75
CA ALA A 180 2.45 -6.95 -40.85
C ALA A 180 3.97 -6.90 -41.10
N SER A 181 4.80 -7.58 -40.30
CA SER A 181 6.27 -7.53 -40.40
C SER A 181 6.89 -8.83 -40.89
N ASP A 182 7.76 -8.73 -41.88
CA ASP A 182 8.57 -9.83 -42.44
C ASP A 182 9.91 -10.07 -41.69
N ARG A 183 10.10 -9.44 -40.52
CA ARG A 183 11.30 -9.67 -39.72
C ARG A 183 11.24 -11.07 -39.12
N ALA A 184 12.32 -11.84 -39.24
CA ALA A 184 12.40 -13.19 -38.66
C ALA A 184 12.05 -13.26 -37.16
N ALA A 185 12.31 -12.19 -36.40
CA ALA A 185 11.88 -12.08 -35.00
C ALA A 185 10.35 -12.00 -34.86
N CYS A 186 9.67 -11.25 -35.74
CA CYS A 186 8.21 -11.15 -35.79
C CYS A 186 7.57 -12.46 -36.27
N GLU A 187 8.12 -13.13 -37.29
CA GLU A 187 7.62 -14.46 -37.72
C GLU A 187 7.71 -15.51 -36.60
N THR A 188 8.76 -15.42 -35.77
CA THR A 188 8.91 -16.30 -34.61
C THR A 188 7.91 -15.93 -33.50
N PHE A 189 7.75 -14.64 -33.23
CA PHE A 189 6.82 -14.11 -32.24
C PHE A 189 5.36 -14.42 -32.60
N GLU A 190 4.96 -14.23 -33.86
CA GLU A 190 3.66 -14.59 -34.43
C GLU A 190 3.27 -16.04 -34.16
N ARG A 191 4.24 -16.96 -34.13
CA ARG A 191 3.99 -18.36 -33.81
C ARG A 191 3.81 -18.62 -32.31
N GLN A 192 4.29 -17.74 -31.43
CA GLN A 192 4.08 -17.83 -29.98
C GLN A 192 2.73 -17.25 -29.57
N VAL A 193 2.23 -16.23 -30.28
CA VAL A 193 0.97 -15.53 -29.93
C VAL A 193 -0.22 -16.49 -29.77
N PRO A 194 -0.57 -17.35 -30.76
CA PRO A 194 -1.68 -18.29 -30.63
C PRO A 194 -1.50 -19.34 -29.53
N VAL A 195 -0.25 -19.61 -29.12
CA VAL A 195 0.02 -20.57 -28.02
C VAL A 195 -0.35 -19.95 -26.68
N LEU A 196 0.04 -18.70 -26.46
CA LEU A 196 -0.29 -17.97 -25.23
C LEU A 196 -1.79 -17.63 -25.19
N ASP A 197 -2.34 -17.16 -26.30
CA ASP A 197 -3.75 -16.82 -26.43
C ASP A 197 -4.66 -18.02 -26.11
N LYS A 198 -4.37 -19.19 -26.70
CA LYS A 198 -5.10 -20.41 -26.37
C LYS A 198 -5.04 -20.78 -24.88
N TRP A 199 -3.91 -20.53 -24.22
CA TRP A 199 -3.80 -20.75 -22.77
C TRP A 199 -4.70 -19.79 -22.00
N VAL A 200 -4.71 -18.51 -22.37
CA VAL A 200 -5.60 -17.48 -21.81
C VAL A 200 -7.06 -17.88 -21.98
N GLU A 201 -7.49 -18.19 -23.20
CA GLU A 201 -8.85 -18.59 -23.49
C GLU A 201 -9.26 -19.82 -22.68
N GLN A 202 -8.37 -20.81 -22.55
CA GLN A 202 -8.63 -22.00 -21.75
C GLN A 202 -8.90 -21.64 -20.29
N LYS A 203 -8.11 -20.74 -19.69
CA LYS A 203 -8.32 -20.32 -18.30
C LYS A 203 -9.59 -19.51 -18.11
N VAL A 204 -9.96 -18.68 -19.10
CA VAL A 204 -11.25 -17.99 -19.11
C VAL A 204 -12.41 -18.99 -19.18
N LYS A 205 -12.35 -19.96 -20.10
CA LYS A 205 -13.37 -21.03 -20.28
C LYS A 205 -13.51 -21.91 -19.03
N GLU A 206 -12.41 -22.15 -18.32
CA GLU A 206 -12.37 -22.91 -17.06
C GLU A 206 -12.74 -22.08 -15.81
N GLU A 207 -13.00 -20.78 -15.97
CA GLU A 207 -13.20 -19.83 -14.86
C GLU A 207 -12.07 -19.88 -13.81
N THR A 208 -10.84 -20.17 -14.25
CA THR A 208 -9.67 -20.27 -13.38
C THR A 208 -9.03 -18.89 -13.22
N PRO A 209 -8.88 -18.35 -12.00
CA PRO A 209 -8.11 -17.12 -11.79
C PRO A 209 -6.67 -17.31 -12.27
N PHE A 210 -6.19 -16.40 -13.12
CA PHE A 210 -4.83 -16.46 -13.63
C PHE A 210 -4.12 -15.10 -13.68
N VAL A 211 -2.80 -15.15 -13.66
CA VAL A 211 -1.88 -14.02 -13.89
C VAL A 211 -0.80 -14.47 -14.86
N ILE A 212 -0.44 -13.63 -15.83
CA ILE A 212 0.70 -13.85 -16.71
C ILE A 212 1.65 -12.67 -16.54
N LEU A 213 2.86 -12.94 -16.05
CA LEU A 213 3.88 -11.92 -15.82
C LEU A 213 5.20 -12.32 -16.45
N GLY A 214 5.97 -11.34 -16.90
CA GLY A 214 7.23 -11.61 -17.56
C GLY A 214 7.61 -10.54 -18.55
N ASP A 215 8.66 -10.88 -19.31
CA ASP A 215 9.11 -10.10 -20.45
C ASP A 215 8.35 -10.55 -21.70
N TYR A 216 7.37 -9.75 -22.12
CA TYR A 216 6.59 -9.98 -23.33
C TYR A 216 7.37 -9.60 -24.58
N ASN A 217 8.47 -8.85 -24.43
CA ASN A 217 9.27 -8.32 -25.53
C ASN A 217 8.45 -7.52 -26.57
N ASN A 218 7.27 -7.04 -26.16
CA ASN A 218 6.32 -6.29 -26.96
C ASN A 218 5.60 -5.26 -26.08
N ARG A 219 5.24 -4.12 -26.68
CA ARG A 219 4.61 -2.99 -26.00
C ARG A 219 3.08 -3.16 -26.02
N ILE A 220 2.57 -4.21 -25.38
CA ILE A 220 1.17 -4.61 -25.54
C ILE A 220 0.16 -3.56 -25.06
N THR A 221 0.57 -2.62 -24.20
CA THR A 221 -0.30 -1.54 -23.72
C THR A 221 -0.31 -0.30 -24.64
N THR A 222 0.38 -0.33 -25.79
CA THR A 222 0.26 0.76 -26.77
C THR A 222 -1.10 0.72 -27.48
N PRO A 223 -1.69 1.88 -27.83
CA PRO A 223 -2.92 1.91 -28.61
C PRO A 223 -2.79 1.10 -29.92
N ASP A 224 -3.85 0.37 -30.26
CA ASP A 224 -3.97 -0.45 -31.47
C ASP A 224 -2.91 -1.56 -31.60
N ASN A 225 -2.38 -2.06 -30.49
CA ASN A 225 -1.48 -3.21 -30.49
C ASN A 225 -2.24 -4.50 -30.86
N HIS A 226 -1.83 -5.17 -31.93
CA HIS A 226 -2.49 -6.37 -32.45
C HIS A 226 -2.38 -7.55 -31.48
N PHE A 227 -1.25 -7.71 -30.77
CA PHE A 227 -1.13 -8.78 -29.79
C PHE A 227 -2.06 -8.58 -28.59
N TRP A 228 -2.28 -7.34 -28.15
CA TRP A 228 -3.30 -7.06 -27.14
C TRP A 228 -4.71 -7.40 -27.64
N GLN A 229 -5.02 -7.06 -28.90
CA GLN A 229 -6.31 -7.39 -29.53
C GLN A 229 -6.54 -8.90 -29.59
N ASP A 230 -5.50 -9.68 -29.92
CA ASP A 230 -5.58 -11.15 -29.90
C ASP A 230 -5.88 -11.65 -28.49
N LEU A 231 -5.15 -11.18 -27.47
CA LEU A 231 -5.35 -11.62 -26.08
C LEU A 231 -6.70 -11.21 -25.49
N GLU A 232 -7.32 -10.12 -25.96
CA GLU A 232 -8.63 -9.68 -25.47
C GLU A 232 -9.81 -10.22 -26.28
N ASP A 233 -9.59 -10.95 -27.38
CA ASP A 233 -10.64 -11.56 -28.19
C ASP A 233 -10.72 -13.06 -27.95
N MET A 234 -11.92 -13.57 -27.66
CA MET A 234 -12.20 -15.00 -27.59
C MET A 234 -13.39 -15.31 -28.49
N ASP A 235 -13.12 -15.94 -29.63
CA ASP A 235 -14.12 -16.29 -30.64
C ASP A 235 -14.99 -15.06 -31.08
N GLY A 236 -14.38 -13.87 -31.21
CA GLY A 236 -15.07 -12.62 -31.56
C GLY A 236 -15.75 -11.91 -30.40
N ASN A 237 -15.52 -12.33 -29.15
CA ASN A 237 -16.05 -11.70 -27.95
C ASN A 237 -14.92 -11.15 -27.08
N GLN A 238 -15.07 -9.90 -26.65
CA GLN A 238 -14.08 -9.26 -25.79
C GLN A 238 -14.08 -9.89 -24.38
N ILE A 239 -12.90 -10.29 -23.90
CA ILE A 239 -12.67 -10.77 -22.54
C ILE A 239 -11.97 -9.69 -21.70
N SER A 240 -12.35 -9.57 -20.43
CA SER A 240 -11.82 -8.53 -19.54
C SER A 240 -10.49 -8.94 -18.92
N ILE A 241 -9.40 -8.68 -19.63
CA ILE A 241 -8.02 -8.76 -19.11
C ILE A 241 -7.57 -7.34 -18.76
N ARG A 242 -6.79 -7.20 -17.68
CA ARG A 242 -6.21 -5.92 -17.25
C ARG A 242 -4.69 -6.03 -17.24
N SER A 243 -3.99 -5.02 -17.76
CA SER A 243 -2.54 -4.91 -17.60
C SER A 243 -2.17 -3.98 -16.44
N SER A 244 -1.19 -4.37 -15.64
CA SER A 244 -0.59 -3.50 -14.62
C SER A 244 0.15 -2.30 -15.20
N MET A 245 0.44 -2.32 -16.50
CA MET A 245 1.28 -1.31 -17.16
C MET A 245 0.47 -0.34 -18.03
N GLU A 246 -0.86 -0.35 -17.92
CA GLU A 246 -1.71 0.66 -18.56
C GLU A 246 -1.34 2.06 -18.02
N ASN A 247 -0.86 2.94 -18.89
CA ASN A 247 -0.42 4.30 -18.57
C ASN A 247 0.83 4.39 -17.66
N VAL A 248 1.58 3.30 -17.52
CA VAL A 248 2.85 3.28 -16.77
C VAL A 248 4.01 3.53 -17.72
N ARG A 249 4.96 4.36 -17.30
CA ARG A 249 6.24 4.56 -17.98
C ARG A 249 7.30 3.69 -17.31
N GLY A 250 7.98 2.84 -18.08
CA GLY A 250 9.10 2.03 -17.59
C GLY A 250 10.28 2.89 -17.13
N CYS A 251 11.16 2.32 -16.32
CA CYS A 251 12.29 3.06 -15.74
C CYS A 251 13.46 3.26 -16.72
N HIS A 252 13.58 2.46 -17.78
CA HIS A 252 14.76 2.50 -18.65
C HIS A 252 14.92 3.90 -19.29
N PRO A 253 16.07 4.59 -19.11
CA PRO A 253 16.25 5.99 -19.53
C PRO A 253 16.11 6.22 -21.04
N ARG A 254 16.45 5.20 -21.84
CA ARG A 254 16.40 5.24 -23.30
C ARG A 254 15.14 4.60 -23.89
N TYR A 255 14.58 3.60 -23.22
CA TYR A 255 13.43 2.82 -23.71
C TYR A 255 12.30 2.84 -22.68
N PRO A 256 11.60 3.97 -22.53
CA PRO A 256 10.63 4.15 -21.46
C PRO A 256 9.30 3.41 -21.66
N ASP A 257 9.04 2.85 -22.84
CA ASP A 257 7.81 2.09 -23.09
C ASP A 257 7.98 0.66 -22.57
N PRO A 258 7.14 0.20 -21.63
CA PRO A 258 7.33 -1.09 -20.98
C PRO A 258 7.11 -2.28 -21.93
N ILE A 259 7.98 -3.28 -21.81
CA ILE A 259 7.86 -4.59 -22.48
C ILE A 259 7.70 -5.74 -21.48
N ASP A 260 7.95 -5.49 -20.20
CA ASP A 260 7.50 -6.32 -19.09
C ASP A 260 6.07 -5.94 -18.72
N HIS A 261 5.22 -6.94 -18.51
CA HIS A 261 3.83 -6.72 -18.13
C HIS A 261 3.39 -7.73 -17.07
N ILE A 262 2.39 -7.35 -16.29
CA ILE A 262 1.62 -8.26 -15.43
C ILE A 262 0.17 -8.20 -15.90
N LEU A 263 -0.29 -9.27 -16.54
CA LEU A 263 -1.66 -9.41 -17.04
C LEU A 263 -2.51 -10.20 -16.06
N LEU A 264 -3.69 -9.67 -15.77
CA LEU A 264 -4.65 -10.24 -14.85
C LEU A 264 -5.88 -10.70 -15.63
N GLY A 265 -6.21 -11.99 -15.51
CA GLY A 265 -7.45 -12.53 -16.08
C GLY A 265 -8.71 -11.96 -15.41
N PRO A 266 -9.92 -12.24 -15.94
CA PRO A 266 -11.17 -11.63 -15.48
C PRO A 266 -11.49 -11.79 -13.99
N LYS A 267 -11.08 -12.89 -13.36
CA LYS A 267 -11.24 -13.10 -11.91
C LYS A 267 -10.13 -12.43 -11.11
N SER A 268 -8.88 -12.58 -11.53
CA SER A 268 -7.72 -12.00 -10.83
C SER A 268 -7.72 -10.48 -10.87
N SER A 269 -8.28 -9.85 -11.90
CA SER A 269 -8.39 -8.40 -12.01
C SER A 269 -9.24 -7.78 -10.90
N LYS A 270 -10.20 -8.52 -10.34
CA LYS A 270 -11.01 -8.10 -9.18
C LYS A 270 -10.22 -8.14 -7.86
N LEU A 271 -9.16 -8.93 -7.82
CA LEU A 271 -8.28 -9.04 -6.66
C LEU A 271 -7.21 -7.94 -6.66
N LEU A 272 -7.07 -7.16 -7.73
CA LEU A 272 -6.07 -6.10 -7.79
C LEU A 272 -6.29 -5.07 -6.67
N VAL A 273 -5.24 -4.84 -5.89
CA VAL A 273 -5.19 -3.70 -4.98
C VAL A 273 -5.00 -2.45 -5.84
N GLU A 274 -6.04 -1.63 -5.93
CA GLU A 274 -5.99 -0.41 -6.73
C GLU A 274 -4.80 0.49 -6.34
N SER A 275 -4.10 1.00 -7.36
CA SER A 275 -2.88 1.83 -7.21
C SER A 275 -1.70 1.13 -6.54
N SER A 276 -1.63 -0.22 -6.56
CA SER A 276 -0.47 -0.98 -6.09
C SER A 276 0.62 -1.21 -7.14
N GLN A 277 0.39 -0.76 -8.37
CA GLN A 277 1.35 -0.87 -9.45
C GLN A 277 2.62 -0.07 -9.10
N ASP A 278 3.78 -0.69 -9.22
CA ASP A 278 5.06 -0.02 -8.99
C ASP A 278 6.10 -0.37 -10.08
N VAL A 279 7.02 0.57 -10.30
CA VAL A 279 8.18 0.43 -11.19
C VAL A 279 9.42 0.79 -10.38
N TYR A 280 10.39 -0.11 -10.33
CA TYR A 280 11.55 0.06 -9.45
C TYR A 280 12.75 0.69 -10.20
N TYR A 281 13.28 1.80 -9.67
CA TYR A 281 14.32 2.64 -10.29
C TYR A 281 15.72 2.44 -9.68
N PHE A 282 16.08 1.24 -9.24
CA PHE A 282 17.40 0.93 -8.65
C PHE A 282 17.90 1.90 -7.56
N GLY A 283 16.98 2.48 -6.79
CA GLY A 283 17.29 3.45 -5.71
C GLY A 283 17.42 4.91 -6.16
N MET A 284 17.15 5.21 -7.44
CA MET A 284 17.19 6.54 -8.05
C MET A 284 15.78 7.07 -8.34
N THR A 285 15.66 8.30 -8.88
CA THR A 285 14.39 8.83 -9.40
C THR A 285 14.31 8.69 -10.92
N PRO A 286 13.10 8.74 -11.52
CA PRO A 286 12.94 8.70 -12.98
C PRO A 286 13.76 9.77 -13.73
N GLU A 287 14.02 10.92 -13.10
CA GLU A 287 14.73 12.05 -13.71
C GLU A 287 16.26 11.91 -13.62
N THR A 288 16.78 11.16 -12.64
CA THR A 288 18.22 11.11 -12.35
C THR A 288 18.90 9.83 -12.79
N MET A 289 18.15 8.76 -13.03
CA MET A 289 18.71 7.45 -13.36
C MET A 289 19.31 7.43 -14.78
N THR A 290 20.51 6.87 -14.92
CA THR A 290 21.20 6.64 -16.20
C THR A 290 21.35 5.15 -16.49
N GLU A 291 21.74 4.78 -17.72
CA GLU A 291 21.98 3.37 -18.08
C GLU A 291 23.07 2.73 -17.21
N ASP A 292 24.09 3.49 -16.79
CA ASP A 292 25.18 3.01 -15.94
C ASP A 292 24.72 2.69 -14.49
N ASP A 293 23.58 3.24 -14.07
CA ASP A 293 23.00 3.00 -12.73
C ASP A 293 22.14 1.72 -12.70
N MET A 294 21.80 1.17 -13.87
CA MET A 294 20.90 0.02 -13.97
C MET A 294 21.62 -1.27 -13.56
N LEU A 295 20.99 -2.07 -12.69
CA LEU A 295 21.52 -3.39 -12.29
C LEU A 295 21.15 -4.50 -13.29
N SER A 296 20.19 -4.19 -14.16
CA SER A 296 19.68 -5.01 -15.26
C SER A 296 19.13 -4.09 -16.33
N ASP A 297 19.20 -4.48 -17.59
CA ASP A 297 18.59 -3.78 -18.72
C ASP A 297 17.04 -3.69 -18.67
N HIS A 298 16.41 -4.37 -17.71
CA HIS A 298 14.98 -4.26 -17.40
C HIS A 298 14.74 -3.81 -15.96
N CYS A 299 13.63 -3.13 -15.78
CA CYS A 299 13.16 -2.66 -14.48
C CYS A 299 12.17 -3.68 -13.92
N PRO A 300 12.30 -4.09 -12.65
CA PRO A 300 11.22 -4.84 -12.03
C PRO A 300 9.95 -4.01 -12.00
N ILE A 301 8.82 -4.70 -12.08
CA ILE A 301 7.49 -4.12 -11.90
C ILE A 301 6.68 -5.02 -10.96
N SER A 302 5.73 -4.42 -10.23
CA SER A 302 4.92 -5.16 -9.27
C SER A 302 3.45 -4.79 -9.28
N VAL A 303 2.65 -5.68 -8.71
CA VAL A 303 1.26 -5.42 -8.27
C VAL A 303 0.99 -6.18 -6.98
N ASP A 304 0.06 -5.66 -6.18
CA ASP A 304 -0.50 -6.38 -5.04
C ASP A 304 -1.88 -6.95 -5.40
N LEU A 305 -2.11 -8.22 -5.06
CA LEU A 305 -3.42 -8.85 -5.15
C LEU A 305 -3.95 -9.15 -3.75
N TRP A 306 -5.24 -8.95 -3.52
CA TRP A 306 -5.92 -9.44 -2.32
C TRP A 306 -5.99 -10.97 -2.38
N SER A 307 -5.73 -11.61 -1.24
CA SER A 307 -5.94 -13.05 -1.03
C SER A 307 -7.42 -13.42 -1.16
N THR A 308 -8.35 -12.54 -0.82
CA THR A 308 -9.79 -12.78 -1.03
C THR A 308 -10.42 -11.63 -1.81
N GLU A 309 -11.55 -11.86 -2.49
CA GLU A 309 -12.32 -10.74 -3.03
C GLU A 309 -12.59 -9.73 -1.89
N PRO A 310 -12.23 -8.44 -2.07
CA PRO A 310 -12.40 -7.46 -1.02
C PRO A 310 -13.89 -7.23 -0.77
N TYR A 311 -14.26 -7.05 0.49
CA TYR A 311 -15.62 -6.67 0.88
C TYR A 311 -15.98 -5.29 0.29
N PRO A 312 -17.27 -5.03 0.01
CA PRO A 312 -17.70 -3.77 -0.55
C PRO A 312 -17.43 -2.62 0.43
N VAL A 313 -16.92 -1.51 -0.09
CA VAL A 313 -16.77 -0.26 0.68
C VAL A 313 -18.15 0.27 1.03
N SER A 314 -18.35 0.63 2.31
CA SER A 314 -19.60 1.12 2.85
C SER A 314 -20.07 2.39 2.13
N THR A 315 -21.38 2.61 2.12
CA THR A 315 -21.97 3.81 1.49
C THR A 315 -21.51 5.10 2.18
N ALA A 316 -21.26 5.05 3.49
CA ALA A 316 -20.74 6.19 4.24
C ALA A 316 -19.34 6.60 3.76
N VAL A 317 -18.40 5.65 3.69
CA VAL A 317 -17.04 5.90 3.19
C VAL A 317 -17.06 6.36 1.74
N ARG A 318 -17.89 5.74 0.88
CA ARG A 318 -18.05 6.15 -0.52
C ARG A 318 -18.60 7.57 -0.64
N TRP A 319 -19.55 7.96 0.20
CA TRP A 319 -20.09 9.32 0.20
C TRP A 319 -19.02 10.33 0.63
N THR A 320 -18.26 10.06 1.69
CA THR A 320 -17.17 10.94 2.14
C THR A 320 -16.07 11.08 1.07
N GLN A 321 -15.60 9.97 0.47
CA GLN A 321 -14.47 10.02 -0.46
C GLN A 321 -14.82 10.52 -1.85
N ASN A 322 -16.00 10.17 -2.37
CA ASN A 322 -16.29 10.32 -3.80
C ASN A 322 -17.40 11.33 -4.11
N SER A 323 -18.22 11.72 -3.12
CA SER A 323 -19.34 12.63 -3.40
C SER A 323 -18.85 14.06 -3.55
N ALA A 324 -19.39 14.77 -4.54
CA ALA A 324 -19.18 16.21 -4.64
C ALA A 324 -19.88 16.94 -3.49
N GLU A 325 -20.96 16.36 -2.97
CA GLU A 325 -21.76 16.87 -1.87
C GLU A 325 -20.96 17.02 -0.58
N TYR A 326 -20.19 16.00 -0.17
CA TYR A 326 -19.35 16.08 1.03
C TYR A 326 -18.39 17.26 0.93
N LYS A 327 -17.63 17.34 -0.16
CA LYS A 327 -16.67 18.41 -0.41
C LYS A 327 -17.32 19.79 -0.41
N LEU A 328 -18.44 19.96 -1.11
CA LEU A 328 -19.18 21.22 -1.15
C LEU A 328 -19.70 21.64 0.22
N ILE A 329 -20.21 20.69 1.01
CA ILE A 329 -20.74 20.96 2.36
C ILE A 329 -19.61 21.40 3.29
N THR A 330 -18.50 20.65 3.36
CA THR A 330 -17.39 20.96 4.28
C THR A 330 -16.69 22.26 3.91
N GLU A 331 -16.38 22.49 2.62
CA GLU A 331 -15.75 23.74 2.17
C GLU A 331 -16.66 24.94 2.45
N ASN A 332 -17.96 24.83 2.17
CA ASN A 332 -18.90 25.92 2.43
C ASN A 332 -19.03 26.23 3.92
N LEU A 333 -19.05 25.20 4.79
CA LEU A 333 -19.09 25.37 6.23
C LEU A 333 -17.84 26.11 6.74
N TYR A 334 -16.66 25.73 6.26
CA TYR A 334 -15.43 26.45 6.60
C TYR A 334 -15.40 27.88 6.08
N ASN A 335 -15.88 28.12 4.85
CA ASN A 335 -15.97 29.48 4.30
C ASN A 335 -16.88 30.39 5.13
N ILE A 336 -18.04 29.88 5.57
CA ILE A 336 -18.93 30.60 6.49
C ILE A 336 -18.19 30.95 7.79
N ALA A 337 -17.43 30.00 8.35
CA ALA A 337 -16.65 30.25 9.56
C ALA A 337 -15.58 31.33 9.36
N VAL A 338 -14.92 31.38 8.20
CA VAL A 338 -13.98 32.46 7.85
C VAL A 338 -14.67 33.82 7.78
N GLU A 339 -15.84 33.90 7.13
CA GLU A 339 -16.62 35.15 7.03
C GLU A 339 -16.99 35.68 8.42
N ILE A 340 -17.42 34.81 9.32
CA ILE A 340 -17.77 35.15 10.69
C ILE A 340 -16.55 35.68 11.46
N LEU A 341 -15.40 35.00 11.36
CA LEU A 341 -14.17 35.45 12.01
C LEU A 341 -13.73 36.82 11.50
N ALA A 342 -13.92 37.12 10.22
CA ALA A 342 -13.56 38.41 9.63
C ALA A 342 -14.43 39.59 10.15
N GLU A 343 -15.67 39.31 10.60
CA GLU A 343 -16.56 40.32 11.19
C GLU A 343 -16.31 40.55 12.68
N MET A 344 -15.55 39.67 13.35
CA MET A 344 -15.29 39.76 14.78
C MET A 344 -14.23 40.81 15.09
N ASN A 345 -14.53 41.67 16.05
CA ASN A 345 -13.58 42.66 16.58
C ASN A 345 -13.06 42.19 17.94
N ILE A 346 -11.98 41.41 17.95
CA ILE A 346 -11.41 40.79 19.16
C ILE A 346 -10.02 41.38 19.41
N CYS A 347 -9.85 42.02 20.58
CA CYS A 347 -8.61 42.68 20.97
C CYS A 347 -7.81 41.85 21.98
N GLU A 348 -8.48 40.95 22.70
CA GLU A 348 -7.88 40.03 23.66
C GLU A 348 -7.31 38.78 22.96
N PRO A 349 -6.34 38.08 23.57
CA PRO A 349 -5.90 36.78 23.08
C PRO A 349 -7.09 35.82 22.94
N TRP A 350 -7.25 35.23 21.76
CA TRP A 350 -8.39 34.40 21.44
C TRP A 350 -7.98 33.12 20.72
N VAL A 351 -8.86 32.13 20.79
CA VAL A 351 -8.59 30.78 20.31
C VAL A 351 -9.80 30.16 19.61
N VAL A 352 -9.51 29.33 18.62
CA VAL A 352 -10.45 28.34 18.08
C VAL A 352 -10.06 26.96 18.63
N ILE A 353 -11.04 26.22 19.14
CA ILE A 353 -10.83 24.83 19.54
C ILE A 353 -11.37 23.93 18.43
N MET A 354 -10.58 22.97 17.97
CA MET A 354 -10.95 22.05 16.90
C MET A 354 -10.72 20.61 17.33
N ASP A 355 -11.58 19.70 16.89
CA ASP A 355 -11.18 18.30 16.77
C ASP A 355 -10.18 18.11 15.61
N VAL A 356 -9.57 16.92 15.53
CA VAL A 356 -8.62 16.56 14.49
C VAL A 356 -9.21 15.59 13.47
N ASP A 357 -9.84 14.50 13.90
CA ASP A 357 -10.23 13.39 13.01
C ASP A 357 -11.57 13.69 12.36
N GLU A 358 -11.67 13.58 11.04
CA GLU A 358 -12.85 14.00 10.24
C GLU A 358 -13.21 15.48 10.37
N THR A 359 -12.35 16.25 11.05
CA THR A 359 -12.42 17.70 11.19
C THR A 359 -11.29 18.39 10.44
N ILE A 360 -10.03 18.03 10.72
CA ILE A 360 -8.86 18.54 9.98
C ILE A 360 -8.26 17.44 9.12
N LEU A 361 -8.08 16.25 9.69
CA LEU A 361 -7.53 15.07 9.02
C LEU A 361 -8.67 14.19 8.53
N ASP A 362 -8.68 13.89 7.23
CA ASP A 362 -9.55 12.90 6.61
C ASP A 362 -8.92 11.51 6.76
N ASN A 363 -9.56 10.67 7.57
CA ASN A 363 -9.17 9.29 7.82
C ASN A 363 -10.08 8.29 7.10
N SER A 364 -10.87 8.73 6.11
CA SER A 364 -11.75 7.84 5.35
C SER A 364 -11.01 6.69 4.66
N GLU A 365 -9.72 6.86 4.33
CA GLU A 365 -8.89 5.78 3.77
C GLU A 365 -8.64 4.66 4.78
N TYR A 366 -8.51 4.96 6.08
CA TYR A 366 -8.49 3.93 7.11
C TYR A 366 -9.79 3.11 7.06
N ASN A 367 -10.94 3.78 7.06
CA ASN A 367 -12.25 3.11 7.00
C ASN A 367 -12.40 2.29 5.71
N ARG A 368 -11.98 2.81 4.55
CA ARG A 368 -11.95 2.08 3.27
C ARG A 368 -11.11 0.80 3.36
N ARG A 369 -9.91 0.86 3.95
CA ARG A 369 -9.03 -0.31 4.10
C ARG A 369 -9.66 -1.36 5.02
N ARG A 370 -10.31 -0.92 6.11
CA ARG A 370 -11.03 -1.82 7.03
C ARG A 370 -12.26 -2.46 6.36
N ASP A 371 -13.05 -1.67 5.63
CA ASP A 371 -14.21 -2.14 4.87
C ASP A 371 -13.79 -3.22 3.88
N LYS A 372 -12.73 -3.03 3.08
CA LYS A 372 -12.24 -4.02 2.11
C LYS A 372 -11.83 -5.34 2.74
N LEU A 373 -11.43 -5.33 4.00
CA LEU A 373 -11.08 -6.53 4.77
C LEU A 373 -12.27 -7.13 5.54
N GLY A 374 -13.44 -6.47 5.53
CA GLY A 374 -14.59 -6.87 6.34
C GLY A 374 -14.33 -6.71 7.84
N LEU A 375 -13.43 -5.79 8.21
CA LEU A 375 -13.00 -5.58 9.59
C LEU A 375 -13.55 -4.26 10.14
N GLY A 376 -13.80 -4.21 11.45
CA GLY A 376 -14.14 -2.98 12.18
C GLY A 376 -12.93 -2.25 12.75
N TYR A 377 -13.17 -1.17 13.49
CA TYR A 377 -12.15 -0.46 14.24
C TYR A 377 -11.52 -1.34 15.34
N THR A 378 -10.19 -1.22 15.54
CA THR A 378 -9.50 -1.67 16.75
C THR A 378 -8.49 -0.60 17.18
N PRO A 379 -8.18 -0.47 18.49
CA PRO A 379 -7.14 0.45 18.97
C PRO A 379 -5.79 0.22 18.29
N GLU A 380 -5.41 -1.03 18.04
CA GLU A 380 -4.12 -1.40 17.44
C GLU A 380 -4.06 -1.02 15.96
N SER A 381 -5.11 -1.31 15.19
CA SER A 381 -5.18 -0.94 13.77
C SER A 381 -5.18 0.58 13.60
N TRP A 382 -5.88 1.29 14.49
CA TRP A 382 -5.90 2.75 14.49
C TRP A 382 -4.53 3.35 14.85
N ALA A 383 -3.86 2.82 15.86
CA ALA A 383 -2.52 3.27 16.22
C ALA A 383 -1.51 3.04 15.08
N SER A 384 -1.65 1.95 14.31
CA SER A 384 -0.86 1.72 13.10
C SER A 384 -1.16 2.76 12.01
N TRP A 385 -2.43 3.10 11.77
CA TRP A 385 -2.81 4.15 10.82
C TRP A 385 -2.25 5.52 11.21
N VAL A 386 -2.35 5.90 12.48
CA VAL A 386 -1.81 7.18 12.96
C VAL A 386 -0.28 7.25 12.76
N ARG A 387 0.43 6.14 13.00
CA ARG A 387 1.88 6.03 12.75
C ARG A 387 2.26 6.08 11.27
N GLU A 388 1.33 5.79 10.37
CA GLU A 388 1.55 5.88 8.92
C GLU A 388 1.66 7.33 8.44
N GLU A 389 1.04 8.29 9.16
CA GLU A 389 1.10 9.72 8.84
C GLU A 389 0.65 10.02 7.38
N SER A 390 -0.38 9.29 6.95
CA SER A 390 -0.93 9.28 5.58
C SER A 390 -2.31 9.92 5.45
N ALA A 391 -2.91 10.42 6.55
CA ALA A 391 -4.20 11.09 6.47
C ALA A 391 -4.09 12.37 5.63
N THR A 392 -5.14 12.68 4.86
CA THR A 392 -5.24 13.89 4.03
C THR A 392 -6.02 14.98 4.76
N LEU A 393 -6.20 16.15 4.14
CA LEU A 393 -7.00 17.23 4.73
C LEU A 393 -8.48 17.08 4.43
N VAL A 394 -9.33 17.35 5.43
CA VAL A 394 -10.75 17.63 5.21
C VAL A 394 -10.88 18.90 4.36
N PRO A 395 -11.72 18.91 3.29
CA PRO A 395 -11.81 20.06 2.40
C PRO A 395 -12.22 21.35 3.12
N GLY A 396 -11.46 22.43 2.91
CA GLY A 396 -11.66 23.75 3.52
C GLY A 396 -10.88 23.99 4.83
N SER A 397 -10.39 22.95 5.50
CA SER A 397 -9.73 23.06 6.81
C SER A 397 -8.44 23.90 6.78
N SER A 398 -7.59 23.72 5.76
CA SER A 398 -6.33 24.48 5.63
C SER A 398 -6.56 25.99 5.47
N ASP A 399 -7.53 26.38 4.64
CA ASP A 399 -7.85 27.80 4.41
C ASP A 399 -8.42 28.41 5.68
N PHE A 400 -9.29 27.70 6.40
CA PHE A 400 -9.80 28.15 7.69
C PHE A 400 -8.67 28.36 8.72
N ILE A 401 -7.79 27.37 8.89
CA ILE A 401 -6.63 27.47 9.79
C ILE A 401 -5.77 28.68 9.44
N SER A 402 -5.49 28.87 8.15
CA SER A 402 -4.69 30.01 7.67
C SER A 402 -5.35 31.35 8.01
N ASN A 403 -6.66 31.47 7.85
CA ASN A 403 -7.40 32.68 8.18
C ASN A 403 -7.44 32.97 9.69
N VAL A 404 -7.56 31.94 10.54
CA VAL A 404 -7.44 32.10 11.99
C VAL A 404 -6.07 32.69 12.36
N MET A 405 -5.00 32.16 11.79
CA MET A 405 -3.64 32.64 12.06
C MET A 405 -3.42 34.07 11.52
N LEU A 406 -3.93 34.39 10.33
CA LEU A 406 -3.85 35.74 9.75
C LEU A 406 -4.62 36.78 10.58
N ALA A 407 -5.72 36.37 11.21
CA ALA A 407 -6.49 37.21 12.13
C ALA A 407 -5.85 37.32 13.54
N GLY A 408 -4.67 36.73 13.75
CA GLY A 408 -3.94 36.77 15.02
C GLY A 408 -4.49 35.82 16.09
N GLY A 409 -5.37 34.89 15.72
CA GLY A 409 -5.89 33.86 16.60
C GLY A 409 -4.92 32.70 16.78
N GLN A 410 -5.17 31.90 17.81
CA GLN A 410 -4.48 30.63 18.04
C GLN A 410 -5.43 29.45 17.87
N ILE A 411 -4.87 28.26 17.66
CA ILE A 411 -5.65 27.02 17.50
C ILE A 411 -5.30 26.02 18.59
N VAL A 412 -6.31 25.39 19.15
CA VAL A 412 -6.15 24.28 20.10
C VAL A 412 -6.86 23.06 19.54
N LEU A 413 -6.09 22.02 19.26
CA LEU A 413 -6.53 20.74 18.72
C LEU A 413 -6.75 19.75 19.87
N ILE A 414 -8.01 19.44 20.16
CA ILE A 414 -8.39 18.46 21.19
C ILE A 414 -8.93 17.21 20.52
N THR A 415 -8.10 16.16 20.46
CA THR A 415 -8.40 14.90 19.75
C THR A 415 -8.51 13.72 20.71
N ASN A 416 -9.34 12.74 20.37
CA ASN A 416 -9.41 11.48 21.11
C ASN A 416 -8.42 10.40 20.64
N ARG A 417 -7.47 10.74 19.75
CA ARG A 417 -6.23 9.96 19.58
C ARG A 417 -5.52 9.80 20.93
N ASP A 418 -4.84 8.67 21.12
CA ASP A 418 -4.03 8.43 22.32
C ASP A 418 -2.90 9.46 22.37
N ARG A 419 -2.72 10.10 23.53
CA ARG A 419 -1.68 11.12 23.75
C ARG A 419 -0.26 10.63 23.41
N THR A 420 0.01 9.34 23.51
CA THR A 420 1.31 8.75 23.12
C THR A 420 1.59 8.85 21.62
N LEU A 421 0.57 9.12 20.80
CA LEU A 421 0.65 9.28 19.34
C LEU A 421 0.63 10.75 18.88
N ASP A 422 0.70 11.71 19.80
CA ASP A 422 0.64 13.15 19.50
C ASP A 422 1.73 13.58 18.49
N GLN A 423 2.94 13.01 18.60
CA GLN A 423 4.03 13.34 17.68
C GLN A 423 3.72 12.91 16.24
N HIS A 424 3.14 11.72 16.03
CA HIS A 424 2.76 11.26 14.68
C HIS A 424 1.64 12.12 14.09
N THR A 425 0.68 12.52 14.92
CA THR A 425 -0.39 13.44 14.49
C THR A 425 0.18 14.81 14.11
N TRP A 426 1.13 15.33 14.89
CA TRP A 426 1.84 16.58 14.57
C TRP A 426 2.60 16.49 13.24
N ASN A 427 3.37 15.41 13.03
CA ASN A 427 4.11 15.16 11.79
C ASN A 427 3.16 15.12 10.58
N ASN A 428 2.02 14.45 10.70
CA ASN A 428 1.03 14.38 9.62
C ASN A 428 0.50 15.79 9.27
N LEU A 429 0.19 16.62 10.26
CA LEU A 429 -0.28 17.99 10.04
C LEU A 429 0.78 18.89 9.39
N GLU A 430 2.05 18.79 9.82
CA GLU A 430 3.17 19.54 9.22
C GLU A 430 3.44 19.09 7.77
N LYS A 431 3.39 17.78 7.51
CA LYS A 431 3.56 17.20 6.15
C LYS A 431 2.52 17.72 5.16
N LEU A 432 1.33 18.08 5.64
CA LEU A 432 0.24 18.66 4.83
C LEU A 432 0.38 20.17 4.60
N GLY A 433 1.45 20.80 5.11
CA GLY A 433 1.77 22.21 4.84
C GLY A 433 0.92 23.23 5.60
N LEU A 434 0.24 22.81 6.67
CA LEU A 434 -0.53 23.73 7.51
C LEU A 434 0.40 24.76 8.19
N PRO A 435 -0.01 26.04 8.32
CA PRO A 435 0.82 27.11 8.91
C PRO A 435 0.86 27.04 10.45
N ILE A 436 1.10 25.85 11.01
CA ILE A 436 1.10 25.57 12.43
C ILE A 436 2.53 25.55 13.00
N THR A 437 2.65 26.01 14.24
CA THR A 437 3.87 25.95 15.05
C THR A 437 3.46 25.66 16.48
N ARG A 438 4.40 25.19 17.31
CA ARG A 438 4.14 24.97 18.73
C ARG A 438 3.75 26.25 19.49
N THR A 439 4.02 27.44 18.94
CA THR A 439 3.65 28.72 19.56
C THR A 439 2.30 29.27 19.13
N ASN A 440 1.74 28.81 17.99
CA ASN A 440 0.41 29.25 17.51
C ASN A 440 -0.66 28.14 17.60
N THR A 441 -0.24 26.87 17.67
CA THR A 441 -1.11 25.70 17.73
C THR A 441 -0.71 24.79 18.89
N CYS A 442 -1.71 24.34 19.66
CA CYS A 442 -1.53 23.33 20.71
C CYS A 442 -2.30 22.07 20.33
N LEU A 443 -1.64 20.91 20.30
CA LEU A 443 -2.25 19.61 20.09
C LEU A 443 -2.27 18.82 21.40
N ILE A 444 -3.42 18.26 21.76
CA ILE A 444 -3.59 17.49 23.00
C ILE A 444 -4.42 16.23 22.74
N GLY A 445 -3.74 15.08 22.68
CA GLY A 445 -4.39 13.77 22.67
C GLY A 445 -5.06 13.42 23.99
N ARG A 446 -5.89 12.37 23.96
CA ARG A 446 -6.62 11.87 25.13
C ARG A 446 -5.69 11.06 26.03
N SER A 447 -5.80 11.33 27.32
CA SER A 447 -5.11 10.63 28.39
C SER A 447 -6.10 9.87 29.27
N LYS A 448 -5.57 9.05 30.19
CA LYS A 448 -6.40 8.40 31.22
C LYS A 448 -7.07 9.41 32.16
N GLU A 449 -6.42 10.54 32.43
CA GLU A 449 -6.94 11.60 33.31
C GLU A 449 -8.22 12.21 32.75
N ASP A 450 -8.29 12.37 31.42
CA ASP A 450 -9.47 12.85 30.72
C ASP A 450 -10.68 11.92 30.91
N ILE A 451 -10.46 10.62 30.75
CA ILE A 451 -11.49 9.59 30.93
C ILE A 451 -11.95 9.57 32.40
N ASP A 452 -11.00 9.56 33.34
CA ASP A 452 -11.27 9.49 34.77
C ASP A 452 -11.91 10.80 35.31
N ALA A 453 -11.90 11.89 34.54
CA ALA A 453 -12.51 13.16 34.92
C ALA A 453 -13.99 13.28 34.56
N VAL A 454 -14.51 12.46 33.64
CA VAL A 454 -15.91 12.50 33.23
C VAL A 454 -16.84 12.31 34.43
N GLY A 455 -17.85 13.19 34.57
CA GLY A 455 -18.79 13.20 35.70
C GLY A 455 -18.31 13.99 36.92
N LYS A 456 -17.07 14.48 36.94
CA LYS A 456 -16.62 15.49 37.92
C LYS A 456 -17.22 16.85 37.60
N SER A 457 -17.20 17.77 38.58
CA SER A 457 -17.84 19.08 38.46
C SER A 457 -17.39 19.84 37.20
N GLY A 458 -18.32 20.00 36.25
CA GLY A 458 -18.10 20.72 34.99
C GLY A 458 -17.57 19.88 33.83
N ILE A 459 -17.29 18.59 34.01
CA ILE A 459 -16.77 17.68 32.99
C ILE A 459 -17.89 16.72 32.58
N VAL A 460 -18.44 16.90 31.38
CA VAL A 460 -19.53 16.07 30.85
C VAL A 460 -19.00 15.05 29.83
N ASN A 461 -18.00 15.43 29.03
CA ASN A 461 -17.32 14.55 28.09
C ASN A 461 -15.80 14.56 28.30
N ASP A 462 -15.10 13.61 27.66
CA ASP A 462 -13.66 13.39 27.82
C ASP A 462 -12.79 14.49 27.18
N LYS A 463 -13.39 15.48 26.50
CA LYS A 463 -12.69 16.67 25.98
C LYS A 463 -12.78 17.88 26.91
N ASP A 464 -13.74 17.88 27.85
CA ASP A 464 -14.00 19.03 28.72
C ASP A 464 -12.82 19.37 29.65
N LEU A 465 -12.04 18.39 30.11
CA LEU A 465 -10.89 18.66 30.97
C LEU A 465 -9.83 19.47 30.22
N ARG A 466 -9.43 19.00 29.03
CA ARG A 466 -8.48 19.70 28.16
C ARG A 466 -8.95 21.10 27.79
N ARG A 467 -10.23 21.23 27.42
CA ARG A 467 -10.86 22.52 27.12
C ARG A 467 -10.79 23.47 28.30
N GLN A 468 -11.15 23.01 29.50
CA GLN A 468 -11.12 23.83 30.72
C GLN A 468 -9.71 24.29 31.07
N ASN A 469 -8.72 23.39 31.05
CA ASN A 469 -7.34 23.72 31.37
C ASN A 469 -6.84 24.85 30.47
N ILE A 470 -7.10 24.77 29.17
CA ILE A 470 -6.69 25.80 28.21
C ILE A 470 -7.38 27.14 28.48
N LEU A 471 -8.71 27.14 28.64
CA LEU A 471 -9.46 28.38 28.83
C LEU A 471 -9.22 29.04 30.20
N ASN A 472 -8.70 28.28 31.16
CA ASN A 472 -8.28 28.80 32.45
C ASN A 472 -6.82 29.31 32.47
N GLY A 473 -6.08 29.17 31.37
CA GLY A 473 -4.65 29.51 31.30
C GLY A 473 -3.74 28.45 31.93
N GLU A 474 -4.24 27.24 32.16
CA GLU A 474 -3.54 26.07 32.71
C GLU A 474 -3.06 25.14 31.58
N GLY A 475 -2.62 25.72 30.46
CA GLY A 475 -2.23 25.00 29.24
C GLY A 475 -0.88 24.28 29.31
N GLU A 476 -0.48 23.73 30.46
CA GLU A 476 0.80 23.03 30.65
C GLU A 476 1.01 21.90 29.63
N SER A 477 -0.05 21.20 29.25
CA SER A 477 -0.02 20.18 28.20
C SER A 477 0.50 20.70 26.85
N CYS A 478 0.40 21.98 26.57
CA CYS A 478 0.86 22.59 25.31
C CYS A 478 2.35 22.95 25.30
N TRP A 479 2.98 23.09 26.47
CA TRP A 479 4.34 23.64 26.57
C TRP A 479 5.29 22.85 27.47
N ALA A 480 4.81 21.86 28.22
CA ALA A 480 5.67 21.03 29.08
C ALA A 480 6.82 20.38 28.30
N GLU A 481 6.52 19.82 27.13
CA GLU A 481 7.50 19.24 26.21
C GLU A 481 8.11 20.28 25.26
N PHE A 482 7.52 21.48 25.20
CA PHE A 482 7.94 22.57 24.31
C PHE A 482 8.07 23.89 25.09
N PRO A 483 9.09 24.05 25.97
CA PRO A 483 9.18 25.21 26.87
C PRO A 483 9.18 26.57 26.17
N GLY A 484 9.63 26.64 24.91
CA GLY A 484 9.57 27.85 24.08
C GLY A 484 8.15 28.35 23.77
N ALA A 485 7.14 27.48 23.89
CA ALA A 485 5.74 27.82 23.70
C ALA A 485 5.03 28.29 24.98
N LYS A 486 5.73 28.28 26.13
CA LYS A 486 5.13 28.60 27.42
C LYS A 486 4.48 29.98 27.47
N SER A 487 5.11 31.00 26.89
CA SER A 487 4.53 32.36 26.86
C SER A 487 3.25 32.43 26.04
N SER A 488 3.14 31.62 24.99
CA SER A 488 1.93 31.55 24.17
C SER A 488 0.78 30.92 24.95
N TRP A 489 1.03 29.80 25.62
CA TRP A 489 -0.04 28.96 26.20
C TRP A 489 -0.30 29.18 27.69
N ASN A 490 0.57 29.92 28.39
CA ASN A 490 0.32 30.40 29.75
C ASN A 490 -0.47 31.73 29.73
N THR A 491 -1.52 31.76 28.91
CA THR A 491 -2.37 32.93 28.64
C THR A 491 -3.82 32.49 28.74
N LYS A 492 -4.69 33.36 29.27
CA LYS A 492 -6.13 33.12 29.28
C LYS A 492 -6.72 33.55 27.94
N PHE A 493 -7.39 32.61 27.26
CA PHE A 493 -8.00 32.85 25.96
C PHE A 493 -9.49 33.13 26.03
N ILE A 494 -9.97 33.97 25.12
CA ILE A 494 -11.38 34.00 24.72
C ILE A 494 -11.61 32.87 23.70
N LEU A 495 -12.52 31.95 24.03
CA LEU A 495 -13.00 30.96 23.06
C LEU A 495 -13.93 31.65 22.07
N VAL A 496 -13.58 31.60 20.80
CA VAL A 496 -14.34 32.25 19.73
C VAL A 496 -15.20 31.24 18.98
N MET A 497 -14.64 30.05 18.72
CA MET A 497 -15.33 29.02 17.97
C MET A 497 -14.86 27.63 18.40
N GLU A 498 -15.79 26.68 18.40
CA GLU A 498 -15.52 25.24 18.48
C GLU A 498 -15.85 24.57 17.13
N VAL A 499 -14.98 23.70 16.64
CA VAL A 499 -15.15 23.00 15.35
C VAL A 499 -14.98 21.50 15.56
N GLY A 500 -15.88 20.69 15.01
CA GLY A 500 -15.81 19.24 15.15
C GLY A 500 -16.83 18.50 14.29
N ASP A 501 -16.68 17.20 14.13
CA ASP A 501 -17.63 16.33 13.45
C ASP A 501 -18.60 15.63 14.42
N ASN A 502 -18.26 15.63 15.72
CA ASN A 502 -18.96 14.91 16.77
C ASN A 502 -19.56 15.87 17.80
N ILE A 503 -20.74 15.53 18.35
CA ILE A 503 -21.36 16.38 19.36
C ILE A 503 -20.53 16.53 20.64
N LYS A 504 -19.66 15.56 20.93
CA LYS A 504 -18.74 15.59 22.08
C LYS A 504 -17.55 16.55 21.89
N ASP A 505 -17.39 17.12 20.69
CA ASP A 505 -16.36 18.13 20.41
C ASP A 505 -16.72 19.51 20.96
N PHE A 506 -18.00 19.70 21.30
CA PHE A 506 -18.51 20.94 21.87
C PHE A 506 -18.59 20.85 23.39
N ALA A 507 -18.35 21.98 24.05
CA ALA A 507 -18.29 22.04 25.51
C ALA A 507 -19.53 21.42 26.17
N LYS A 508 -19.29 20.54 27.16
CA LYS A 508 -20.30 19.98 28.05
C LYS A 508 -21.46 19.24 27.35
N THR A 509 -21.20 18.69 26.16
CA THR A 509 -22.23 18.09 25.31
C THR A 509 -21.96 16.61 25.01
N THR A 510 -23.04 15.84 24.90
CA THR A 510 -23.13 14.40 24.62
C THR A 510 -24.37 14.17 23.76
N GLN A 511 -24.53 12.97 23.18
CA GLN A 511 -25.73 12.68 22.38
C GLN A 511 -27.00 12.68 23.24
N GLU A 512 -26.87 12.33 24.51
CA GLU A 512 -27.98 12.21 25.45
C GLU A 512 -28.49 13.56 25.94
N ASN A 513 -27.63 14.59 25.96
CA ASN A 513 -27.97 15.90 26.52
C ASN A 513 -28.03 17.04 25.48
N VAL A 514 -27.71 16.76 24.21
CA VAL A 514 -27.73 17.78 23.17
C VAL A 514 -29.14 18.35 22.98
N ASN A 515 -29.22 19.67 22.83
CA ASN A 515 -30.43 20.35 22.43
C ASN A 515 -30.26 20.88 21.00
N TYR A 516 -30.90 20.20 20.04
CA TYR A 516 -30.83 20.52 18.62
C TYR A 516 -31.16 21.98 18.31
N GLU A 517 -32.26 22.52 18.85
CA GLU A 517 -32.70 23.90 18.60
C GLU A 517 -31.72 24.94 19.15
N ALA A 518 -31.02 24.62 20.25
CA ALA A 518 -29.97 25.48 20.79
C ALA A 518 -28.71 25.42 19.91
N PHE A 519 -28.30 24.22 19.47
CA PHE A 519 -27.15 24.02 18.60
C PHE A 519 -27.34 24.66 17.21
N LEU A 520 -28.53 24.53 16.63
CA LEU A 520 -28.85 25.15 15.34
C LEU A 520 -28.69 26.67 15.36
N LYS A 521 -28.96 27.33 16.51
CA LYS A 521 -28.76 28.78 16.67
C LYS A 521 -27.30 29.19 16.81
N ARG A 522 -26.43 28.26 17.18
CA ARG A 522 -24.98 28.41 17.38
C ARG A 522 -24.18 28.06 16.12
N GLN A 523 -24.69 27.13 15.30
CA GLN A 523 -24.05 26.69 14.07
C GLN A 523 -23.77 27.87 13.13
N GLY A 524 -22.53 27.99 12.68
CA GLY A 524 -22.10 29.15 11.89
C GLY A 524 -22.17 30.45 12.70
N LYS A 525 -21.80 30.40 13.99
CA LYS A 525 -21.55 31.58 14.83
C LYS A 525 -20.40 31.33 15.79
N ASP A 526 -20.60 30.44 16.76
CA ASP A 526 -19.63 30.05 17.78
C ASP A 526 -19.35 28.55 17.77
N ILE A 527 -20.07 27.78 16.94
CA ILE A 527 -19.74 26.39 16.64
C ILE A 527 -19.80 26.12 15.13
N LEU A 528 -19.04 25.11 14.69
CA LEU A 528 -19.10 24.55 13.35
C LEU A 528 -19.09 23.02 13.43
N ILE A 529 -20.26 22.40 13.26
CA ILE A 529 -20.37 20.94 13.10
C ILE A 529 -20.16 20.52 11.64
N LEU A 530 -19.32 19.52 11.41
CA LEU A 530 -19.03 18.93 10.11
C LEU A 530 -19.72 17.57 9.94
N PRO A 531 -20.04 17.14 8.70
CA PRO A 531 -20.66 15.84 8.49
C PRO A 531 -19.64 14.70 8.63
N ASN A 532 -19.91 13.76 9.53
CA ASN A 532 -19.25 12.46 9.56
C ASN A 532 -20.31 11.34 9.66
N ALA A 533 -20.48 10.62 8.56
CA ALA A 533 -21.39 9.47 8.47
C ALA A 533 -20.68 8.12 8.63
N MET A 534 -19.35 8.11 8.76
CA MET A 534 -18.56 6.87 8.82
C MET A 534 -18.57 6.28 10.22
N TYR A 535 -18.47 7.13 11.25
CA TYR A 535 -18.49 6.72 12.65
C TYR A 535 -18.79 7.93 13.54
N GLY A 536 -19.04 7.70 14.84
CA GLY A 536 -19.17 8.78 15.80
C GLY A 536 -19.84 8.31 17.08
N SER A 537 -20.21 9.26 17.94
CA SER A 537 -20.97 8.95 19.16
C SER A 537 -22.45 8.66 18.90
N TRP A 538 -22.90 8.85 17.65
CA TRP A 538 -24.28 8.65 17.20
C TRP A 538 -24.57 7.20 16.79
N ASP A 539 -23.52 6.39 16.57
CA ASP A 539 -23.57 4.94 16.46
C ASP A 539 -23.60 4.32 17.87
#